data_AF-A0A4R6SDR2-F1
#
_entry.id   AF-A0A4R6SDR2-F1
#
_cell.length_a   1.000
_cell.length_b   1.000
_cell.length_c   1.000
_cell.angle_alpha   90.00
_cell.angle_beta   90.00
_cell.angle_gamma   90.00
#
_symmetry.space_group_name_H-M   'P 1'
#
loop_
_entity.id
_entity.type
_entity.pdbx_description
1 polymer ?
#
loop_
_entity_poly.entity_id
_entity_poly.type
_entity_poly.pdbx_seq_one_letter_code
_entity_poly.pdbx_strand_id
1 'polypeptide(L)'
;MRGLVVLQAMSLFTAVAGMIMQIAAGIDYPTVPPGPIILGVVGIALLAVRRAWVPVVGVLAPLVITVGGVIEGSSWGRLADPGEFGQFLGTALQWIGMLTAIAFGVAVVLRSRAGTTAAV
;
A
#
# COMPACT_ATOMS: atom_id res chain seq x y z
N MET A 1 9.56 15.41 -8.20
CA MET A 1 9.77 14.03 -7.70
C MET A 1 9.32 13.86 -6.24
N ARG A 2 9.72 14.73 -5.31
CA ARG A 2 9.33 14.63 -3.88
C ARG A 2 7.81 14.49 -3.62
N GLY A 3 6.97 15.26 -4.32
CA GLY A 3 5.51 15.19 -4.13
C GLY A 3 4.91 13.80 -4.40
N LEU A 4 5.34 13.12 -5.47
CA LEU A 4 4.83 11.77 -5.79
C LEU A 4 5.28 10.72 -4.77
N VAL A 5 6.50 10.84 -4.24
CA VAL A 5 7.00 9.93 -3.19
C VAL A 5 6.21 10.12 -1.89
N VAL A 6 5.89 11.37 -1.53
CA VAL A 6 5.04 11.64 -0.37
C VAL A 6 3.64 11.07 -0.57
N LEU A 7 3.04 11.24 -1.75
CA LEU A 7 1.73 10.66 -2.06
C LEU A 7 1.76 9.13 -1.99
N GLN A 8 2.80 8.49 -2.54
CA GLN A 8 3.00 7.06 -2.42
C GLN A 8 3.07 6.61 -0.94
N ALA A 9 3.85 7.31 -0.12
CA ALA A 9 3.97 6.99 1.30
C ALA A 9 2.64 7.17 2.06
N MET A 10 1.91 8.28 1.79
CA MET A 10 0.61 8.52 2.42
C MET A 10 -0.41 7.46 2.02
N SER A 11 -0.43 7.04 0.76
CA SER A 11 -1.26 5.92 0.29
C SER A 11 -0.95 4.61 1.02
N LEU A 12 0.33 4.31 1.28
CA LEU A 12 0.71 3.15 2.11
C LEU A 12 0.18 3.28 3.54
N PHE A 13 0.25 4.47 4.16
CA PHE A 13 -0.31 4.68 5.49
C PHE A 13 -1.83 4.58 5.52
N THR A 14 -2.53 5.02 4.47
CA THR A 14 -3.97 4.78 4.31
C THR A 14 -4.28 3.28 4.29
N ALA A 15 -3.46 2.50 3.57
CA ALA A 15 -3.63 1.06 3.55
C ALA A 15 -3.43 0.43 4.93
N VAL A 16 -2.39 0.86 5.65
CA VAL A 16 -2.11 0.44 7.04
C VAL A 16 -3.27 0.78 7.96
N ALA A 17 -3.82 1.99 7.88
CA ALA A 17 -4.97 2.40 8.68
C ALA A 17 -6.19 1.50 8.42
N GLY A 18 -6.45 1.16 7.15
CA GLY A 18 -7.52 0.23 6.78
C GLY A 18 -7.34 -1.17 7.37
N MET A 19 -6.11 -1.69 7.39
CA MET A 19 -5.81 -3.00 8.00
C MET A 19 -5.94 -2.95 9.54
N ILE A 20 -5.45 -1.89 10.20
CA ILE A 20 -5.60 -1.71 11.65
C ILE A 20 -7.08 -1.66 12.03
N MET A 21 -7.90 -0.98 11.23
CA MET A 21 -9.35 -0.93 11.43
C MET A 21 -10.00 -2.31 11.32
N GLN A 22 -9.60 -3.13 10.35
CA GLN A 22 -10.08 -4.51 10.24
C GLN A 22 -9.68 -5.37 11.45
N ILE A 23 -8.44 -5.25 11.92
CA ILE A 23 -7.96 -5.96 13.11
C ILE A 23 -8.80 -5.55 14.34
N ALA A 24 -9.05 -4.25 14.51
CA ALA A 24 -9.90 -3.74 15.59
C ALA A 24 -11.36 -4.20 15.47
N ALA A 25 -11.83 -4.50 14.24
CA ALA A 25 -13.14 -5.07 13.96
C ALA A 25 -13.20 -6.60 14.07
N GLY A 26 -12.13 -7.26 14.55
CA GLY A 26 -12.11 -8.70 14.81
C GLY A 26 -11.66 -9.57 13.63
N ILE A 27 -11.07 -8.97 12.58
CA ILE A 27 -10.50 -9.75 11.47
C ILE A 27 -9.13 -10.32 11.87
N ASP A 28 -9.01 -11.64 11.80
CA ASP A 28 -7.74 -12.34 11.98
C ASP A 28 -6.84 -12.16 10.75
N TYR A 29 -5.65 -11.63 10.99
CA TYR A 29 -4.58 -11.53 9.99
C TYR A 29 -3.45 -12.54 10.30
N PRO A 30 -2.75 -13.07 9.27
CA PRO A 30 -1.56 -13.87 9.48
C PRO A 30 -0.52 -13.11 10.30
N THR A 31 0.04 -13.76 11.33
CA THR A 31 0.96 -13.11 12.27
C THR A 31 2.31 -12.78 11.65
N VAL A 32 2.76 -13.52 10.62
CA VAL A 32 4.11 -13.34 10.04
C VAL A 32 4.13 -13.52 8.52
N PRO A 33 4.65 -12.54 7.75
CA PRO A 33 4.86 -11.14 8.12
C PRO A 33 3.53 -10.35 8.01
N PRO A 34 3.17 -9.54 9.02
CA PRO A 34 1.89 -8.87 9.04
C PRO A 34 1.90 -7.68 8.07
N GLY A 35 0.90 -7.64 7.18
CA GLY A 35 0.74 -6.61 6.14
C GLY A 35 0.92 -5.16 6.64
N PRO A 36 0.33 -4.75 7.78
CA PRO A 36 0.51 -3.41 8.32
C PRO A 36 1.97 -3.02 8.58
N ILE A 37 2.78 -3.96 9.08
CA ILE A 37 4.19 -3.70 9.38
C ILE A 37 4.97 -3.54 8.08
N ILE A 38 4.75 -4.42 7.10
CA ILE A 38 5.42 -4.35 5.79
C ILE A 38 5.15 -2.99 5.15
N LEU A 39 3.88 -2.60 5.02
CA LEU A 39 3.53 -1.34 4.36
C LEU A 39 3.97 -0.12 5.17
N GLY A 40 3.86 -0.16 6.50
CA GLY A 40 4.28 0.91 7.39
C GLY A 40 5.79 1.18 7.31
N VAL A 41 6.60 0.13 7.39
CA VAL A 41 8.07 0.25 7.27
C VAL A 41 8.47 0.80 5.90
N VAL A 42 7.83 0.33 4.83
CA VAL A 42 8.10 0.84 3.48
C VAL A 42 7.66 2.30 3.32
N GLY A 43 6.52 2.69 3.88
CA GLY A 43 6.07 4.08 3.94
C GLY A 43 7.07 5.00 4.65
N ILE A 44 7.60 4.56 5.81
CA ILE A 44 8.65 5.27 6.54
C ILE A 44 9.93 5.35 5.70
N ALA A 45 10.34 4.25 5.07
CA ALA A 45 11.53 4.20 4.24
C ALA A 45 11.44 5.17 3.04
N LEU A 46 10.28 5.30 2.40
CA LEU A 46 10.06 6.26 1.32
C LEU A 46 10.29 7.72 1.77
N LEU A 47 9.99 8.05 3.02
CA LEU A 47 10.17 9.38 3.57
C LEU A 47 11.60 9.62 4.09
N ALA A 48 12.22 8.58 4.67
CA ALA A 48 13.51 8.69 5.36
C ALA A 48 14.73 8.40 4.47
N VAL A 49 14.60 7.52 3.46
CA VAL A 49 15.74 6.98 2.72
C VAL A 49 15.76 7.51 1.28
N ARG A 50 16.87 8.15 0.89
CA ARG A 50 17.08 8.72 -0.46
C ARG A 50 17.83 7.77 -1.39
N ARG A 51 17.35 6.53 -1.55
CA ARG A 51 17.94 5.54 -2.45
C ARG A 51 17.00 5.20 -3.60
N ALA A 52 17.56 5.06 -4.81
CA ALA A 52 16.78 4.82 -6.03
C ALA A 52 15.96 3.52 -6.03
N TRP A 53 16.35 2.53 -5.21
CA TRP A 53 15.61 1.28 -5.06
C TRP A 53 14.40 1.37 -4.13
N VAL A 54 14.32 2.38 -3.26
CA VAL A 54 13.25 2.52 -2.25
C VAL A 54 11.88 2.74 -2.90
N PRO A 55 11.73 3.60 -3.94
CA PRO A 55 10.47 3.70 -4.67
C PRO A 55 10.01 2.39 -5.31
N VAL A 56 10.94 1.54 -5.74
CA VAL A 56 10.62 0.21 -6.32
C VAL A 56 10.02 -0.70 -5.26
N VAL A 57 10.63 -0.75 -4.06
CA VAL A 57 10.07 -1.48 -2.92
C VAL A 57 8.69 -0.94 -2.53
N GLY A 58 8.51 0.39 -2.61
CA GLY A 58 7.22 1.05 -2.44
C GLY A 58 6.13 0.64 -3.42
N VAL A 59 6.48 0.04 -4.57
CA VAL A 59 5.52 -0.55 -5.52
C VAL A 59 5.34 -2.04 -5.22
N LEU A 60 6.44 -2.76 -5.00
CA LEU A 60 6.40 -4.22 -4.83
C LEU A 60 5.65 -4.64 -3.56
N ALA A 61 5.83 -3.92 -2.45
CA ALA A 61 5.18 -4.24 -1.19
C ALA A 61 3.64 -4.24 -1.27
N PRO A 62 2.97 -3.14 -1.68
CA PRO A 62 1.52 -3.16 -1.85
C PRO A 62 1.06 -4.11 -2.96
N LEU A 63 1.88 -4.34 -4.01
CA LEU A 63 1.53 -5.27 -5.08
C LEU A 63 1.43 -6.72 -4.57
N VAL A 64 2.41 -7.17 -3.78
CA VAL A 64 2.41 -8.52 -3.20
C VAL A 64 1.19 -8.73 -2.30
N ILE A 65 0.88 -7.75 -1.44
CA ILE A 65 -0.29 -7.83 -0.56
C ILE A 65 -1.60 -7.79 -1.37
N THR A 66 -1.66 -6.97 -2.42
CA THR A 66 -2.82 -6.91 -3.32
C THR A 66 -3.06 -8.27 -3.98
N VAL A 67 -2.02 -8.90 -4.56
CA VAL A 67 -2.15 -10.23 -5.18
C VAL A 67 -2.60 -11.28 -4.16
N GLY A 68 -2.01 -11.27 -2.96
CA GLY A 68 -2.43 -12.15 -1.87
C GLY A 68 -3.91 -11.96 -1.50
N GLY A 69 -4.36 -10.72 -1.35
CA GLY A 69 -5.75 -10.40 -1.04
C GLY A 69 -6.74 -10.76 -2.15
N VAL A 70 -6.36 -10.63 -3.43
CA VAL A 70 -7.19 -11.10 -4.56
C VAL A 70 -7.37 -12.62 -4.49
N ILE A 71 -6.28 -13.36 -4.26
CA ILE A 71 -6.29 -14.83 -4.23
C ILE A 71 -7.06 -15.36 -3.01
N GLU A 72 -6.87 -14.75 -1.84
CA GLU A 72 -7.58 -15.11 -0.62
C GLU A 72 -9.10 -14.84 -0.73
N GLY A 73 -9.48 -13.74 -1.39
CA GLY A 73 -10.87 -13.45 -1.77
C GLY A 73 -11.80 -12.96 -0.66
N SER A 74 -11.39 -13.05 0.62
CA SER A 74 -12.22 -12.63 1.77
C SER A 74 -12.63 -11.15 1.74
N SER A 75 -11.80 -10.30 1.11
CA SER A 75 -12.06 -8.87 0.92
C SER A 75 -13.38 -8.59 0.20
N TRP A 76 -13.79 -9.45 -0.74
CA TRP A 76 -15.00 -9.22 -1.53
C TRP A 76 -16.27 -9.36 -0.70
N GLY A 77 -16.30 -10.31 0.24
CA GLY A 77 -17.40 -10.45 1.20
C GLY A 77 -17.52 -9.22 2.10
N ARG A 78 -16.39 -8.73 2.64
CA ARG A 78 -16.36 -7.54 3.49
C ARG A 78 -16.81 -6.27 2.76
N LEU A 79 -16.50 -6.15 1.47
CA LEU A 79 -16.93 -5.03 0.65
C LEU A 79 -18.41 -5.11 0.25
N ALA A 80 -19.00 -6.30 0.23
CA ALA A 80 -20.41 -6.52 -0.08
C ALA A 80 -21.35 -6.36 1.14
N ASP A 81 -20.80 -6.30 2.36
CA ASP A 81 -21.57 -6.16 3.59
C ASP A 81 -21.26 -4.84 4.33
N PRO A 82 -21.93 -3.73 3.95
CA PRO A 82 -21.75 -2.44 4.62
C PRO A 82 -22.35 -2.41 6.04
N GLY A 83 -23.13 -3.42 6.45
CA GLY A 83 -23.67 -3.54 7.81
C GLY A 83 -22.56 -3.77 8.84
N GLU A 84 -21.53 -4.51 8.45
CA GLU A 84 -20.28 -4.68 9.20
C GLU A 84 -19.32 -3.51 8.94
N PHE A 85 -19.73 -2.31 9.35
CA PHE A 85 -19.08 -1.04 8.97
C PHE A 85 -17.56 -1.01 9.21
N GLY A 86 -17.09 -1.59 10.32
CA GLY A 86 -15.67 -1.67 10.65
C GLY A 86 -14.86 -2.45 9.61
N GLN A 87 -15.38 -3.61 9.21
CA GLN A 87 -14.75 -4.48 8.21
C GLN A 87 -14.84 -3.86 6.81
N PHE A 88 -16.01 -3.33 6.46
CA PHE A 88 -16.25 -2.66 5.18
C PHE A 88 -15.31 -1.47 4.97
N LEU A 89 -15.33 -0.50 5.88
CA LEU A 89 -14.54 0.73 5.75
C LEU A 89 -13.04 0.43 5.82
N GLY A 90 -12.62 -0.46 6.73
CA GLY A 90 -11.23 -0.88 6.81
C GLY A 90 -10.74 -1.55 5.52
N THR A 91 -11.56 -2.42 4.91
CA THR A 91 -11.25 -3.05 3.62
C THR A 91 -11.20 -2.01 2.50
N ALA A 92 -12.17 -1.09 2.43
CA ALA A 92 -12.18 -0.03 1.42
C ALA A 92 -10.92 0.85 1.50
N LEU A 93 -10.54 1.30 2.71
CA LEU A 93 -9.33 2.08 2.94
C LEU A 93 -8.07 1.31 2.56
N GLN A 94 -8.00 0.02 2.92
CA GLN A 94 -6.90 -0.85 2.54
C GLN A 94 -6.71 -0.88 1.01
N TRP A 95 -7.78 -1.18 0.28
CA TRP A 95 -7.73 -1.30 -1.19
C TRP A 95 -7.40 0.03 -1.87
N ILE A 96 -8.06 1.13 -1.47
CA ILE A 96 -7.77 2.46 -2.02
C ILE A 96 -6.30 2.83 -1.75
N GLY A 97 -5.82 2.60 -0.53
CA GLY A 97 -4.43 2.87 -0.15
C GLY A 97 -3.43 2.07 -0.99
N MET A 98 -3.64 0.75 -1.16
CA MET A 98 -2.74 -0.10 -1.95
C MET A 98 -2.73 0.30 -3.42
N LEU A 99 -3.90 0.50 -4.04
CA LEU A 99 -4.01 0.84 -5.46
C LEU A 99 -3.39 2.21 -5.76
N THR A 100 -3.64 3.21 -4.91
CA THR A 100 -3.04 4.54 -5.08
C THR A 100 -1.52 4.53 -4.82
N ALA A 101 -1.03 3.73 -3.87
CA ALA A 101 0.41 3.56 -3.64
C ALA A 101 1.11 2.96 -4.86
N ILE A 102 0.51 1.94 -5.49
CA ILE A 102 1.03 1.35 -6.73
C ILE A 102 1.06 2.38 -7.85
N ALA A 103 -0.04 3.13 -8.05
CA ALA A 103 -0.13 4.14 -9.11
C ALA A 103 0.92 5.24 -8.96
N PHE A 104 1.04 5.85 -7.77
CA PHE A 104 2.04 6.88 -7.51
C PHE A 104 3.47 6.32 -7.57
N GLY A 105 3.69 5.10 -7.08
CA GLY A 105 4.99 4.45 -7.14
C GLY A 105 5.47 4.17 -8.56
N VAL A 106 4.59 3.67 -9.43
CA VAL A 106 4.88 3.49 -10.86
C VAL A 106 5.24 4.83 -11.50
N ALA A 107 4.48 5.90 -11.20
CA ALA A 107 4.80 7.23 -11.69
C ALA A 107 6.18 7.75 -11.22
N VAL A 108 6.58 7.45 -9.97
CA VAL A 108 7.92 7.78 -9.46
C VAL A 108 9.01 7.03 -10.24
N VAL A 109 8.84 5.72 -10.43
CA VAL A 109 9.83 4.86 -11.11
C VAL A 109 9.99 5.28 -12.58
N LEU A 110 8.89 5.50 -13.29
CA LEU A 110 8.93 5.91 -14.70
C LEU A 110 9.62 7.26 -14.90
N ARG A 111 9.31 8.27 -14.06
CA ARG A 111 9.96 9.59 -14.13
C ARG A 111 11.45 9.54 -13.78
N SER A 112 11.84 8.64 -12.89
CA SER A 112 13.26 8.46 -12.52
C SER A 112 14.09 7.88 -13.67
N ARG A 113 13.50 6.99 -14.48
CA ARG A 113 14.15 6.43 -15.68
C ARG A 113 14.26 7.46 -16.81
N ALA A 114 13.19 8.22 -17.07
CA ALA A 114 13.18 9.25 -18.12
C ALA A 114 14.28 10.32 -17.91
N GLY A 115 14.53 10.72 -16.65
CA GLY A 115 15.61 11.66 -16.34
C GLY A 115 17.02 11.07 -16.48
N THR A 116 17.17 9.75 -16.41
CA THR A 116 18.47 9.07 -16.60
C THR A 116 18.81 8.98 -18.09
N THR A 117 17.84 8.71 -18.97
CA THR A 117 18.05 8.61 -20.42
C THR A 117 18.37 9.95 -21.07
N ALA A 118 17.86 11.07 -20.55
CA ALA A 118 18.13 12.41 -21.10
C ALA A 118 19.50 13.00 -20.72
N ALA A 119 20.25 12.32 -19.84
CA ALA A 119 21.56 12.77 -19.34
C ALA A 119 22.75 12.01 -19.96
N VAL A 120 22.49 11.14 -20.94
CA VAL A 120 23.46 10.36 -21.73
C VAL A 120 23.43 10.85 -23.16
#